data_AF-A0A5A5RM17-F1
#
_entry.id   AF-A0A5A5RM17-F1
#
_cell.length_a   1.000
_cell.length_b   1.000
_cell.length_c   1.000
_cell.angle_alpha   90.00
_cell.angle_beta   90.00
_cell.angle_gamma   90.00
#
_symmetry.space_group_name_H-M   'P 1'
#
loop_
_entity.id
_entity.type
_entity.pdbx_description
1 polymer ?
#
loop_
_entity_poly.entity_id
_entity_poly.type
_entity_poly.pdbx_seq_one_letter_code
_entity_poly.pdbx_strand_id
1 'polypeptide(L)'
;MIDEPEVNLHPENQIRLMDILAQFVTEYDNRVLITTHSPILTGILNNYVYLHTLKSYHVDVTKIIEDNQLKNLNPEISIAKEDLGVYFFTGDQIIDYGTSQYGVYFRNFKEVINSVQKSGEILTNHIYLAENE
;
A
#
# COMPACT_ATOMS: atom_id res chain seq x y z
N MET A 1 13.79 -5.17 12.79
CA MET A 1 12.50 -4.60 13.23
C MET A 1 12.65 -3.09 13.24
N ILE A 2 11.73 -2.36 12.65
CA ILE A 2 11.77 -0.89 12.58
C ILE A 2 10.39 -0.37 12.98
N ASP A 3 10.35 0.55 13.93
CA ASP A 3 9.10 1.10 14.45
C ASP A 3 8.75 2.38 13.68
N GLU A 4 7.55 2.42 13.08
CA GLU A 4 6.99 3.51 12.28
C GLU A 4 8.05 4.26 11.42
N PRO A 5 8.73 3.57 10.49
CA PRO A 5 9.84 4.15 9.74
C PRO A 5 9.41 5.31 8.82
N GLU A 6 8.12 5.49 8.59
CA GLU A 6 7.55 6.61 7.85
C GLU A 6 7.48 7.93 8.63
N VAL A 7 7.69 7.94 9.94
CA VAL A 7 7.44 9.12 10.78
C VAL A 7 8.29 10.29 10.29
N ASN A 8 7.65 11.43 10.05
CA ASN A 8 8.23 12.65 9.45
C ASN A 8 8.65 12.55 7.97
N LEU A 9 8.40 11.42 7.28
CA LEU A 9 8.68 11.31 5.85
C LEU A 9 7.53 11.87 5.02
N HIS A 10 7.88 12.70 4.04
CA HIS A 10 6.99 13.08 2.95
C HIS A 10 6.44 11.82 2.24
N PRO A 11 5.19 11.82 1.74
CA PRO A 11 4.60 10.71 0.98
C PRO A 11 5.52 10.03 -0.03
N GLU A 12 6.22 10.80 -0.85
CA GLU A 12 7.16 10.27 -1.86
C GLU A 12 8.35 9.53 -1.24
N ASN A 13 8.83 9.97 -0.06
CA ASN A 13 9.92 9.31 0.64
C ASN A 13 9.46 8.04 1.35
N GLN A 14 8.18 7.94 1.73
CA GLN A 14 7.60 6.69 2.24
C GLN A 14 7.59 5.61 1.16
N ILE A 15 7.27 5.99 -0.09
CA ILE A 15 7.35 5.08 -1.24
C ILE A 15 8.79 4.59 -1.41
N ARG A 16 9.76 5.51 -1.51
CA ARG A 16 11.18 5.16 -1.66
C ARG A 16 11.71 4.29 -0.52
N LEU A 17 11.30 4.55 0.71
CA LEU A 17 11.63 3.71 1.86
C LEU A 17 11.12 2.28 1.64
N MET A 18 9.88 2.12 1.19
CA MET A 18 9.33 0.79 0.92
C MET A 18 10.07 0.08 -0.20
N ASP A 19 10.44 0.77 -1.29
CA ASP A 19 11.25 0.20 -2.37
C ASP A 19 12.56 -0.40 -1.84
N ILE A 20 13.26 0.34 -0.96
CA ILE A 20 14.51 -0.10 -0.35
C ILE A 20 14.29 -1.32 0.55
N LEU A 21 13.27 -1.29 1.41
CA LEU A 21 12.94 -2.40 2.29
C LEU A 21 12.53 -3.65 1.50
N ALA A 22 11.77 -3.46 0.42
CA ALA A 22 11.34 -4.52 -0.47
C ALA A 22 12.53 -5.15 -1.22
N GLN A 23 13.44 -4.34 -1.78
CA GLN A 23 14.68 -4.85 -2.39
C GLN A 23 15.53 -5.64 -1.38
N PHE A 24 15.66 -5.09 -0.17
CA PHE A 24 16.42 -5.74 0.91
C PHE A 24 15.88 -7.13 1.24
N VAL A 25 14.56 -7.33 1.31
CA VAL A 25 13.97 -8.65 1.56
C VAL A 25 14.07 -9.58 0.36
N THR A 26 13.98 -9.06 -0.88
CA THR A 26 13.99 -9.90 -2.09
C THR A 26 15.37 -10.36 -2.53
N GLU A 27 16.44 -9.62 -2.22
CA GLU A 27 17.78 -9.92 -2.75
C GLU A 27 18.61 -10.90 -1.90
N TYR A 28 18.41 -10.97 -0.58
CA TYR A 28 19.33 -11.71 0.32
C TYR A 28 18.64 -12.60 1.38
N ASP A 29 17.43 -13.10 1.11
CA ASP A 29 16.62 -13.91 2.06
C ASP A 29 16.48 -13.21 3.44
N ASN A 30 16.34 -11.89 3.41
CA ASN A 30 16.19 -11.10 4.62
C ASN A 30 14.74 -11.01 5.05
N ARG A 31 14.52 -10.77 6.35
CA ARG A 31 13.19 -10.51 6.91
C ARG A 31 13.14 -9.12 7.53
N VAL A 32 12.08 -8.40 7.22
CA VAL A 32 11.78 -7.08 7.78
C VAL A 32 10.45 -7.15 8.52
N LEU A 33 10.42 -6.60 9.72
CA LEU A 33 9.22 -6.39 10.52
C LEU A 33 9.08 -4.89 10.76
N ILE A 34 7.95 -4.33 10.33
CA ILE A 34 7.62 -2.92 10.52
C ILE A 34 6.25 -2.77 11.19
N THR A 35 6.12 -1.75 12.00
CA THR A 35 4.85 -1.15 12.40
C THR A 35 4.59 0.05 11.50
N THR A 36 3.33 0.34 11.18
CA THR A 36 2.99 1.49 10.34
C THR A 36 1.56 1.94 10.59
N HIS A 37 1.37 3.26 10.55
CA HIS A 37 0.07 3.91 10.46
C HIS A 37 -0.20 4.47 9.05
N SER A 38 0.73 4.29 8.13
CA SER A 38 0.66 4.88 6.80
C SER A 38 -0.14 4.04 5.81
N PRO A 39 -1.28 4.54 5.30
CA PRO A 39 -1.96 3.90 4.18
C PRO A 39 -1.10 3.90 2.90
N ILE A 40 -0.12 4.80 2.79
CA ILE A 40 0.78 4.85 1.62
C ILE A 40 1.67 3.61 1.61
N LEU A 41 2.35 3.30 2.72
CA LEU A 41 3.20 2.11 2.83
C LEU A 41 2.43 0.82 2.52
N THR A 42 1.23 0.69 3.09
CA THR A 42 0.37 -0.47 2.81
C THR A 42 -0.10 -0.56 1.35
N GLY A 43 -0.32 0.58 0.70
CA GLY A 43 -0.68 0.67 -0.70
C GLY A 43 0.45 0.24 -1.64
N ILE A 44 1.66 0.74 -1.43
CA ILE A 44 2.82 0.36 -2.26
C ILE A 44 3.20 -1.11 -2.04
N LEU A 45 3.12 -1.63 -0.81
CA LEU A 45 3.32 -3.04 -0.51
C LEU A 45 2.35 -3.93 -1.31
N ASN A 46 1.06 -3.57 -1.32
CA ASN A 46 0.07 -4.28 -2.13
C ASN A 46 0.39 -4.26 -3.63
N ASN A 47 0.90 -3.15 -4.14
CA ASN A 47 1.28 -3.07 -5.55
C ASN A 47 2.40 -4.06 -5.88
N TYR A 48 3.37 -4.27 -5.00
CA TYR A 48 4.39 -5.31 -5.20
C TYR A 48 3.83 -6.73 -5.17
N VAL A 49 2.83 -6.99 -4.32
CA VAL A 49 2.11 -8.28 -4.33
C VAL A 49 1.32 -8.46 -5.63
N TYR A 50 0.69 -7.39 -6.16
CA TYR A 50 0.04 -7.43 -7.48
C TYR A 50 1.05 -7.73 -8.59
N LEU A 51 2.23 -7.10 -8.57
CA LEU A 51 3.29 -7.37 -9.54
C LEU A 51 3.74 -8.83 -9.50
N HIS A 52 3.95 -9.39 -8.31
CA HIS A 52 4.28 -10.80 -8.15
C HIS A 52 3.19 -11.70 -8.75
N THR A 53 1.92 -11.39 -8.46
CA THR A 53 0.77 -12.15 -8.97
C THR A 53 0.70 -12.10 -10.50
N LEU A 54 0.87 -10.93 -11.11
CA LEU A 54 0.89 -10.77 -12.57
C LEU A 54 2.06 -11.52 -13.22
N LYS A 55 3.25 -11.47 -12.62
CA LYS A 55 4.42 -12.25 -13.07
C LYS A 55 4.13 -13.76 -13.03
N SER A 56 3.43 -14.26 -12.00
CA SER A 56 3.04 -15.67 -11.91
C SER A 56 2.11 -16.12 -13.04
N TYR A 57 1.35 -15.19 -13.62
CA TYR A 57 0.52 -15.40 -14.81
C TYR A 57 1.25 -15.14 -16.14
N HIS A 58 2.57 -14.97 -16.11
CA HIS A 58 3.42 -14.69 -17.27
C HIS A 58 3.03 -13.39 -18.01
N VAL A 59 2.47 -12.41 -17.28
CA VAL A 59 2.15 -11.09 -17.82
C VAL A 59 3.40 -10.22 -17.80
N ASP A 60 3.65 -9.49 -18.90
CA ASP A 60 4.75 -8.53 -19.01
C ASP A 60 4.44 -7.25 -18.19
N VAL A 61 4.86 -7.26 -16.93
CA VAL A 61 4.65 -6.15 -16.01
C VAL A 61 5.47 -4.91 -16.35
N THR A 62 6.64 -5.09 -16.98
CA THR A 62 7.51 -3.97 -17.39
C THR A 62 6.79 -3.14 -18.45
N LYS A 63 6.21 -3.82 -19.45
CA LYS A 63 5.38 -3.16 -20.45
C LYS A 63 4.17 -2.45 -19.86
N ILE A 64 3.47 -3.06 -18.90
CA ILE A 64 2.32 -2.40 -18.22
C ILE A 64 2.75 -1.11 -17.52
N ILE A 65 3.89 -1.16 -16.81
CA ILE A 65 4.43 0.00 -16.09
C ILE A 65 4.80 1.13 -17.06
N GLU A 66 5.47 0.80 -18.16
CA GLU A 66 5.87 1.75 -19.20
C GLU A 66 4.67 2.37 -19.92
N ASP A 67 3.75 1.54 -20.42
CA ASP A 67 2.56 1.96 -21.19
C ASP A 67 1.66 2.90 -20.36
N ASN A 68 1.62 2.72 -19.03
CA ASN A 68 0.76 3.49 -18.12
C ASN A 68 1.53 4.53 -17.28
N GLN A 69 2.83 4.69 -17.50
CA GLN A 69 3.69 5.65 -16.78
C GLN A 69 3.61 5.50 -15.25
N LEU A 70 3.66 4.27 -14.73
CA LEU A 70 3.54 3.99 -13.31
C LEU A 70 4.86 4.31 -12.58
N LYS A 71 5.04 5.58 -12.18
CA LYS A 71 6.33 6.13 -11.69
C LYS A 71 6.84 5.59 -10.36
N ASN A 72 5.97 4.98 -9.56
CA ASN A 72 6.26 4.59 -8.18
C ASN A 72 6.44 3.08 -8.02
N LEU A 73 6.77 2.36 -9.09
CA LEU A 73 6.93 0.91 -9.08
C LEU A 73 8.27 0.52 -9.69
N ASN A 74 8.95 -0.39 -9.01
CA ASN A 74 10.14 -1.05 -9.54
C ASN A 74 9.72 -2.45 -10.06
N PRO A 75 9.85 -2.73 -11.37
CA PRO A 75 9.44 -4.00 -11.96
C PRO A 75 10.25 -5.19 -11.48
N GLU A 76 11.44 -5.01 -10.91
CA GLU A 76 12.28 -6.11 -10.44
C GLU A 76 11.78 -6.68 -9.10
N ILE A 77 11.15 -5.83 -8.28
CA ILE A 77 10.63 -6.23 -6.97
C ILE A 77 9.47 -7.22 -7.14
N SER A 78 9.48 -8.27 -6.32
CA SER A 78 8.50 -9.35 -6.37
C SER A 78 8.30 -9.91 -4.97
N ILE A 79 7.16 -9.63 -4.35
CA ILE A 79 6.84 -10.11 -3.00
C ILE A 79 5.70 -11.13 -3.13
N ALA A 80 6.00 -12.40 -2.85
CA ALA A 80 4.98 -13.44 -2.83
C ALA A 80 4.06 -13.24 -1.63
N LYS A 81 2.78 -13.63 -1.76
CA LYS A 81 1.82 -13.49 -0.65
C LYS A 81 2.19 -14.40 0.52
N GLU A 82 2.87 -15.50 0.24
CA GLU A 82 3.32 -16.49 1.22
C GLU A 82 4.44 -15.94 2.12
N ASP A 83 5.20 -14.97 1.60
CA ASP A 83 6.30 -14.33 2.30
C ASP A 83 5.85 -13.07 3.08
N LEU A 84 4.56 -12.74 3.03
CA LEU A 84 3.98 -11.55 3.63
C LEU A 84 3.02 -11.89 4.78
N GLY A 85 3.35 -11.42 5.99
CA GLY A 85 2.44 -11.40 7.14
C GLY A 85 1.95 -9.98 7.43
N VAL A 86 0.64 -9.80 7.61
CA VAL A 86 0.04 -8.51 7.99
C VAL A 86 -0.94 -8.68 9.15
N TYR A 87 -0.74 -7.87 10.18
CA TYR A 87 -1.49 -7.96 11.42
C TYR A 87 -2.03 -6.59 11.83
N PHE A 88 -3.28 -6.55 12.26
CA PHE A 88 -3.88 -5.39 12.92
C PHE A 88 -3.68 -5.49 14.41
N PHE A 89 -3.44 -4.35 15.04
CA PHE A 89 -3.40 -4.24 16.49
C PHE A 89 -4.53 -3.32 16.93
N THR A 90 -5.51 -3.86 17.67
CA THR A 90 -6.62 -3.08 18.25
C THR A 90 -6.24 -2.48 19.61
N GLY A 91 -5.08 -2.84 20.15
CA GLY A 91 -4.60 -2.49 21.49
C GLY A 91 -4.77 -3.64 22.50
N ASP A 92 -5.79 -4.47 22.33
CA ASP A 92 -6.07 -5.64 23.16
C ASP A 92 -5.98 -6.97 22.38
N GLN A 93 -6.05 -6.91 21.05
CA GLN A 93 -6.01 -8.08 20.17
C GLN A 93 -5.08 -7.85 18.98
N ILE A 94 -4.52 -8.96 18.50
CA ILE A 94 -3.79 -9.03 17.24
C ILE A 94 -4.68 -9.79 16.26
N ILE A 95 -5.10 -9.13 15.19
CA ILE A 95 -5.97 -9.71 14.17
C ILE A 95 -5.13 -9.92 12.92
N ASP A 96 -4.99 -11.17 12.49
CA ASP A 96 -4.42 -11.45 11.17
C ASP A 96 -5.37 -10.91 10.09
N TYR A 97 -4.88 -9.99 9.27
CA TYR A 97 -5.69 -9.45 8.16
C TYR A 97 -5.94 -10.51 7.08
N GLY A 98 -5.11 -11.54 7.02
CA GLY A 98 -5.04 -12.50 5.94
C GLY A 98 -4.55 -11.85 4.63
N THR A 99 -3.82 -12.63 3.84
CA THR A 99 -3.56 -12.29 2.44
C THR A 99 -4.67 -12.94 1.60
N SER A 100 -5.45 -12.12 0.88
CA SER A 100 -6.34 -12.67 -0.15
C SER A 100 -5.51 -13.16 -1.35
N GLN A 101 -6.14 -13.84 -2.30
CA GLN A 101 -5.49 -14.27 -3.55
C GLN A 101 -4.84 -13.12 -4.36
N TYR A 102 -5.21 -11.86 -4.10
CA TYR A 102 -4.67 -10.71 -4.80
C TYR A 102 -3.81 -9.80 -3.91
N GLY A 103 -3.80 -9.95 -2.58
CA GLY A 103 -3.11 -9.03 -1.68
C GLY A 103 -3.90 -8.75 -0.40
N VAL A 104 -3.52 -7.71 0.34
CA VAL A 104 -4.09 -7.41 1.65
C VAL A 104 -5.12 -6.29 1.55
N TYR A 105 -6.36 -6.58 1.94
CA TYR A 105 -7.42 -5.58 1.95
C TYR A 105 -7.46 -4.88 3.32
N PHE A 106 -6.77 -3.74 3.42
CA PHE A 106 -6.71 -2.90 4.61
C PHE A 106 -8.04 -2.16 4.89
N ARG A 107 -9.04 -2.89 5.39
CA ARG A 107 -10.41 -2.42 5.67
C ARG A 107 -10.43 -1.16 6.52
N ASN A 108 -9.72 -1.17 7.64
CA ASN A 108 -9.80 -0.08 8.62
C ASN A 108 -9.26 1.24 8.07
N PHE A 109 -8.17 1.23 7.29
CA PHE A 109 -7.70 2.44 6.62
C PHE A 109 -8.72 2.95 5.59
N LYS A 110 -9.29 2.05 4.78
CA LYS A 110 -10.28 2.41 3.75
C LYS A 110 -11.55 3.02 4.35
N GLU A 111 -12.06 2.45 5.44
CA GLU A 111 -13.25 2.97 6.13
C GLU A 111 -13.07 4.42 6.56
N VAL A 112 -11.94 4.74 7.22
CA VAL A 112 -11.64 6.09 7.69
C VAL A 112 -11.44 7.05 6.51
N ILE A 113 -10.63 6.67 5.52
CA ILE A 113 -10.35 7.51 4.34
C ILE A 113 -11.66 7.83 3.59
N ASN A 114 -12.48 6.81 3.32
CA ASN A 114 -13.73 6.98 2.58
C ASN A 114 -14.73 7.86 3.36
N SER A 115 -14.78 7.73 4.69
CA SER A 115 -15.66 8.56 5.54
C SER A 115 -15.29 10.05 5.45
N VAL A 116 -14.00 10.37 5.50
CA VAL A 116 -13.50 11.75 5.35
C VAL A 116 -13.80 12.29 3.96
N GLN A 117 -13.47 11.52 2.90
CA GLN A 117 -13.71 11.94 1.52
C GLN A 117 -15.19 12.21 1.23
N LYS A 118 -16.07 11.29 1.63
CA LYS A 118 -17.53 11.43 1.49
C LYS A 118 -18.04 12.71 2.16
N SER A 119 -17.51 13.02 3.33
CA SER A 119 -17.88 14.25 4.05
C SER A 119 -17.48 15.50 3.24
N GLY A 120 -16.27 15.52 2.69
CA GLY A 120 -15.80 16.62 1.85
C GLY A 120 -16.60 16.80 0.55
N GLU A 121 -16.96 15.69 -0.11
CA GLU A 121 -17.79 15.71 -1.32
C GLU A 121 -19.17 16.33 -1.07
N ILE A 122 -19.85 15.90 0.00
CA ILE A 122 -21.17 16.43 0.36
C ILE A 122 -21.09 17.93 0.65
N LEU A 123 -20.11 18.37 1.44
CA LEU A 123 -19.97 19.78 1.79
C LEU A 123 -19.66 20.65 0.56
N THR A 124 -18.77 20.19 -0.32
CA THR A 124 -18.42 20.91 -1.56
C THR A 124 -19.63 21.04 -2.49
N ASN A 125 -20.46 20.00 -2.60
CA ASN A 125 -21.69 20.07 -3.38
C ASN A 125 -22.66 21.14 -2.84
N HIS A 126 -22.79 21.27 -1.52
CA HIS A 126 -23.61 22.32 -0.93
C HIS A 126 -23.04 23.73 -1.15
N ILE A 127 -21.71 23.89 -1.13
CA ILE A 127 -21.06 25.17 -1.49
C ILE A 127 -21.37 25.53 -2.94
N TYR A 128 -21.22 24.57 -3.86
CA TYR A 128 -21.50 24.80 -5.28
C TYR A 128 -22.96 25.22 -5.51
N LEU A 129 -23.92 24.56 -4.85
CA LEU A 129 -25.33 24.95 -4.94
C LEU A 129 -25.56 26.39 -4.44
N ALA A 130 -24.94 26.77 -3.32
CA ALA A 130 -25.08 28.11 -2.75
C ALA A 130 -24.42 29.23 -3.59
N GLU A 131 -23.36 28.92 -4.35
CA GLU A 131 -22.71 29.89 -5.26
C GLU A 131 -23.48 30.14 -6.56
N ASN A 132 -24.41 29.25 -6.92
CA ASN A 132 -25.17 29.29 -8.17
C ASN A 132 -26.67 29.58 -7.97
N GLU A 133 -27.08 29.99 -6.76
CA GLU A 133 -28.38 30.61 -6.42
C GLU A 133 -28.26 32.15 -6.42
#